data_AF-A0A942GYD5-F1
#
_entry.id   AF-A0A942GYD5-F1
#
_cell.length_a   1.000
_cell.length_b   1.000
_cell.length_c   1.000
_cell.angle_alpha   90.00
_cell.angle_beta   90.00
_cell.angle_gamma   90.00
#
_symmetry.space_group_name_H-M   'P 1'
#
loop_
_entity.id
_entity.type
_entity.pdbx_description
1 polymer ?
#
loop_
_entity_poly.entity_id
_entity_poly.type
_entity_poly.pdbx_seq_one_letter_code
_entity_poly.pdbx_strand_id
1 'polypeptide(L)'
;MARFLSERGIDPDPVLLWLEAKGMVKDDRLAEEVLQAQLRKGRGVHRQNAELLRRGLEPTASGENDLAQAREWAEQRLSKGDSLAKIGRGLSARGYDEDCVRSVMEELESR
;
A
#
# COMPACT_ATOMS: atom_id res chain seq x y z
N MET A 1 12.53 -14.67 -1.21
CA MET A 1 13.35 -14.18 -0.08
C MET A 1 14.83 -14.53 -0.22
N ALA A 2 15.21 -15.79 -0.47
CA ALA A 2 16.62 -16.21 -0.46
C ALA A 2 17.46 -15.51 -1.54
N ARG A 3 16.90 -15.33 -2.75
CA ARG A 3 17.54 -14.53 -3.81
C ARG A 3 17.80 -13.08 -3.38
N PHE A 4 16.83 -12.45 -2.72
CA PHE A 4 16.93 -11.09 -2.19
C PHE A 4 18.01 -10.98 -1.08
N LEU A 5 18.10 -11.98 -0.20
CA LEU A 5 19.14 -12.06 0.83
C LEU A 5 20.54 -12.22 0.19
N SER A 6 20.68 -13.12 -0.78
CA SER A 6 21.94 -13.33 -1.51
C SER A 6 22.38 -12.08 -2.27
N GLU A 7 21.46 -11.35 -2.92
CA GLU A 7 21.74 -10.08 -3.62
C GLU A 7 22.23 -8.98 -2.66
N ARG A 8 21.96 -9.11 -1.35
CA ARG A 8 22.45 -8.23 -0.28
C ARG A 8 23.67 -8.78 0.46
N GLY A 9 24.27 -9.86 -0.02
CA GLY A 9 25.43 -10.50 0.60
C GLY A 9 25.12 -11.23 1.92
N ILE A 10 23.85 -11.53 2.17
CA ILE A 10 23.39 -12.32 3.33
C ILE A 10 23.26 -13.76 2.86
N ASP A 11 24.00 -14.67 3.50
CA ASP A 11 23.89 -16.11 3.20
C ASP A 11 22.54 -16.65 3.70
N PRO A 12 21.64 -17.10 2.81
CA PRO A 12 20.36 -17.63 3.23
C PRO A 12 20.53 -19.03 3.83
N ASP A 13 19.89 -19.28 4.96
CA ASP A 13 19.87 -20.58 5.63
C ASP A 13 19.49 -21.71 4.63
N PRO A 14 20.22 -22.85 4.58
CA PRO A 14 19.87 -23.99 3.74
C PRO A 14 18.41 -24.47 3.87
N VAL A 15 17.79 -24.30 5.04
CA VAL A 15 16.36 -24.60 5.27
C VAL A 15 15.45 -23.66 4.47
N LEU A 16 15.80 -22.38 4.37
CA LEU A 16 15.05 -21.39 3.58
C LEU A 16 15.09 -21.74 2.09
N LEU A 17 16.26 -22.10 1.56
CA LEU A 17 16.41 -22.55 0.17
C LEU A 17 15.59 -23.82 -0.11
N TRP A 18 15.58 -24.77 0.81
CA TRP A 18 14.79 -25.99 0.69
C TRP A 18 13.28 -25.71 0.70
N LEU A 19 12.80 -24.83 1.59
CA LEU A 19 11.39 -24.42 1.66
C LEU A 19 10.94 -23.67 0.41
N GLU A 20 11.78 -22.77 -0.12
CA GLU A 20 11.53 -22.09 -1.40
C GLU A 20 11.44 -23.10 -2.56
N ALA A 21 12.38 -24.05 -2.65
CA ALA A 21 12.38 -25.08 -3.69
C ALA A 21 11.15 -26.01 -3.64
N LYS A 22 10.55 -26.18 -2.46
CA LYS A 22 9.29 -26.92 -2.27
C LYS A 22 8.05 -26.06 -2.49
N GLY A 23 8.20 -24.78 -2.84
CA GLY A 23 7.10 -23.85 -3.02
C GLY A 23 6.35 -23.54 -1.73
N MET A 24 6.99 -23.74 -0.57
CA MET A 24 6.42 -23.50 0.75
C MET A 24 6.63 -22.05 1.23
N VAL A 25 7.53 -21.32 0.57
CA VAL A 25 7.68 -19.86 0.68
C VAL A 25 7.08 -19.24 -0.59
N LYS A 26 6.05 -18.40 -0.43
CA LYS A 26 5.34 -17.74 -1.53
C LYS A 26 5.16 -16.26 -1.22
N ASP A 27 6.27 -15.53 -1.27
CA ASP A 27 6.31 -14.11 -0.93
C ASP A 27 5.33 -13.28 -1.76
N ASP A 28 5.14 -13.62 -3.05
CA ASP A 28 4.18 -12.95 -3.92
C ASP A 28 2.73 -13.11 -3.46
N ARG A 29 2.35 -14.33 -3.02
CA ARG A 29 1.01 -14.58 -2.49
C ARG A 29 0.79 -13.83 -1.17
N LEU A 30 1.80 -13.83 -0.31
CA LEU A 30 1.72 -13.10 0.95
C LEU A 30 1.66 -11.58 0.70
N ALA A 31 2.40 -11.07 -0.28
CA ALA A 31 2.36 -9.67 -0.68
C ALA A 31 0.95 -9.28 -1.16
N GLU A 32 0.33 -10.09 -2.02
CA GLU A 32 -1.05 -9.88 -2.48
C GLU A 32 -2.03 -9.86 -1.30
N GLU A 33 -1.95 -10.84 -0.40
CA GLU A 33 -2.80 -10.90 0.79
C GLU A 33 -2.63 -9.65 1.70
N VAL A 34 -1.40 -9.15 1.81
CA VAL A 34 -1.09 -7.92 2.55
C VAL A 34 -1.69 -6.70 1.85
N LEU A 35 -1.51 -6.56 0.54
CA LEU A 35 -2.06 -5.45 -0.26
C LEU A 35 -3.59 -5.41 -0.17
N GLN A 36 -4.25 -6.55 -0.37
CA GLN A 36 -5.71 -6.68 -0.24
C GLN A 36 -6.20 -6.31 1.17
N ALA A 37 -5.47 -6.71 2.21
CA ALA A 37 -5.79 -6.33 3.59
C ALA A 37 -5.62 -4.83 3.86
N GLN A 38 -4.69 -4.16 3.19
CA GLN A 38 -4.49 -2.71 3.29
C GLN A 38 -5.55 -1.92 2.50
N LEU A 39 -5.94 -2.40 1.31
CA LEU A 39 -7.04 -1.84 0.51
C LEU A 39 -8.37 -1.88 1.29
N ARG A 40 -8.67 -2.99 1.97
CA ARG A 40 -9.87 -3.08 2.84
C ARG A 40 -9.87 -2.07 4.00
N LYS A 41 -8.70 -1.55 4.40
CA LYS A 41 -8.55 -0.51 5.43
C LYS A 41 -8.54 0.91 4.85
N GLY A 42 -8.62 1.02 3.52
CA GLY A 42 -8.42 2.22 2.72
C GLY A 42 -7.10 2.90 2.93
N ARG A 43 -6.04 2.12 2.79
CA ARG A 43 -4.67 2.61 2.79
C ARG A 43 -4.20 2.73 1.35
N GLY A 44 -3.65 3.89 1.00
CA GLY A 44 -3.05 4.12 -0.32
C GLY A 44 -1.67 3.50 -0.45
N VAL A 45 -1.11 3.61 -1.65
CA VAL A 45 0.14 2.96 -2.08
C VAL A 45 1.31 3.11 -1.11
N HIS A 46 1.52 4.28 -0.51
CA HIS A 46 2.66 4.48 0.40
C HIS A 46 2.54 3.66 1.69
N ARG A 47 1.32 3.53 2.23
CA ARG A 47 1.07 2.72 3.43
C ARG A 47 1.06 1.23 3.12
N GLN A 48 0.61 0.86 1.92
CA GLN A 48 0.71 -0.51 1.42
C GLN A 48 2.18 -0.94 1.33
N ASN A 49 3.02 -0.17 0.65
CA ASN A 49 4.46 -0.45 0.50
C ASN A 49 5.21 -0.43 1.84
N ALA A 50 4.85 0.48 2.76
CA ALA A 50 5.42 0.47 4.10
C ALA A 50 5.08 -0.82 4.88
N GLU A 51 3.88 -1.39 4.70
CA GLU A 51 3.50 -2.66 5.34
C GLU A 51 4.21 -3.86 4.72
N LEU A 52 4.42 -3.87 3.39
CA LEU A 52 5.22 -4.90 2.72
C LEU A 52 6.65 -4.90 3.27
N LEU A 53 7.31 -3.74 3.29
CA LEU A 53 8.66 -3.60 3.84
C LEU A 53 8.75 -4.03 5.32
N ARG A 54 7.76 -3.67 6.14
CA ARG A 54 7.70 -4.08 7.55
C ARG A 54 7.67 -5.60 7.72
N ARG A 55 7.16 -6.33 6.73
CA ARG A 55 7.09 -7.79 6.70
C ARG A 55 8.25 -8.45 5.97
N GLY A 56 9.23 -7.65 5.51
CA GLY A 56 10.35 -8.15 4.71
C GLY A 56 9.99 -8.49 3.27
N LEU A 57 8.86 -7.98 2.77
CA LEU A 57 8.42 -8.17 1.38
C LEU A 57 8.86 -6.98 0.53
N GLU A 58 9.14 -7.25 -0.74
CA GLU A 58 9.48 -6.21 -1.69
C GLU A 58 8.30 -5.26 -1.91
N PRO A 59 8.53 -3.94 -1.99
CA PRO A 59 7.52 -2.98 -2.41
C PRO A 59 7.05 -3.31 -3.82
N THR A 60 5.75 -3.17 -4.07
CA THR A 60 5.20 -3.37 -5.40
C THR A 60 5.04 -2.03 -6.11
N ALA A 61 5.45 -1.94 -7.37
CA ALA A 61 5.06 -0.84 -8.25
C ALA A 61 3.54 -0.85 -8.53
N SER A 62 2.87 -1.98 -8.31
CA SER A 62 1.43 -2.19 -8.45
C SER A 62 0.61 -1.80 -7.21
N GLY A 63 1.18 -1.04 -6.28
CA GLY A 63 0.36 -0.51 -5.19
C GLY A 63 -0.68 0.44 -5.78
N GLU A 64 -1.89 -0.06 -5.97
CA GLU A 64 -2.96 0.69 -6.59
C GLU A 64 -3.59 1.60 -5.54
N ASN A 65 -3.71 2.88 -5.88
CA ASN A 65 -4.66 3.72 -5.18
C ASN A 65 -6.05 3.36 -5.66
N ASP A 66 -6.87 2.88 -4.74
CA ASP A 66 -8.30 2.83 -4.96
C ASP A 66 -8.85 4.27 -4.92
N LEU A 67 -8.85 4.92 -6.09
CA LEU A 67 -9.37 6.27 -6.29
C LEU A 67 -10.85 6.36 -5.87
N ALA A 68 -11.64 5.31 -6.11
CA ALA A 68 -13.05 5.30 -5.71
C ALA A 68 -13.18 5.36 -4.19
N GLN A 69 -12.35 4.61 -3.47
CA GLN A 69 -12.34 4.63 -2.02
C GLN A 69 -11.74 5.92 -1.43
N ALA A 70 -10.75 6.54 -2.10
CA ALA A 70 -10.23 7.84 -1.73
C ALA A 70 -11.32 8.93 -1.83
N ARG A 71 -12.08 8.92 -2.94
CA ARG A 71 -13.24 9.80 -3.17
C ARG A 71 -14.32 9.57 -2.12
N GLU A 72 -14.74 8.33 -1.92
CA GLU A 72 -15.78 7.99 -0.94
C GLU A 72 -15.41 8.51 0.46
N TRP A 73 -14.17 8.26 0.89
CA TRP A 73 -13.69 8.75 2.17
C TRP A 73 -13.72 10.28 2.25
N ALA A 74 -13.28 10.96 1.19
CA ALA A 74 -13.24 12.41 1.13
C ALA A 74 -14.64 13.04 1.15
N GLU A 75 -15.60 12.49 0.41
CA GLU A 75 -17.01 12.92 0.41
C GLU A 75 -17.67 12.70 1.79
N GLN A 76 -17.39 11.57 2.44
CA GLN A 76 -17.84 11.33 3.80
C GLN A 76 -17.26 12.34 4.81
N ARG A 77 -16.04 12.84 4.58
CA ARG A 77 -15.45 13.90 5.42
C ARG A 77 -16.05 15.27 5.12
N LEU A 78 -16.25 15.58 3.85
CA LEU A 78 -16.86 16.83 3.42
C LEU A 78 -18.28 16.96 3.97
N SER A 79 -19.08 15.89 3.91
CA SER A 79 -20.44 15.88 4.49
C SER A 79 -20.47 16.02 6.01
N LYS A 80 -19.38 15.69 6.70
CA LYS A 80 -19.19 15.92 8.14
C LYS A 80 -18.67 17.33 8.46
N GLY A 81 -18.46 18.18 7.45
CA GLY A 81 -17.96 19.55 7.60
C GLY A 81 -16.45 19.66 7.78
N ASP A 82 -15.67 18.63 7.45
CA ASP A 82 -14.21 18.75 7.42
C ASP A 82 -13.78 19.70 6.27
N SER A 83 -12.82 20.58 6.53
CA SER A 83 -12.28 21.47 5.51
C SER A 83 -11.47 20.70 4.46
N LEU A 84 -11.40 21.23 3.23
CA LEU A 84 -10.60 20.67 2.14
C LEU A 84 -9.14 20.40 2.56
N ALA A 85 -8.52 21.34 3.27
CA ALA A 85 -7.17 21.16 3.80
C ALA A 85 -7.04 19.97 4.79
N LYS A 86 -8.07 19.71 5.59
CA LYS A 86 -8.11 18.57 6.51
C LYS A 86 -8.31 17.25 5.77
N ILE A 87 -9.12 17.27 4.71
CA ILE A 87 -9.36 16.12 3.83
C ILE A 87 -8.06 15.75 3.10
N GLY A 88 -7.39 16.71 2.47
CA GLY A 88 -6.11 16.49 1.78
C GLY A 88 -5.04 15.90 2.70
N ARG A 89 -4.83 16.49 3.89
CA ARG A 89 -3.91 15.93 4.90
C ARG A 89 -4.31 14.51 5.32
N GLY A 90 -5.61 14.24 5.43
CA GLY A 90 -6.13 12.93 5.79
C GLY A 90 -5.83 11.87 4.72
N LEU A 91 -5.99 12.20 3.45
CA LEU A 91 -5.65 11.30 2.33
C LEU A 91 -4.14 11.00 2.30
N SER A 92 -3.28 12.02 2.41
CA SER A 92 -1.83 11.82 2.50
C SER A 92 -1.45 10.95 3.72
N ALA A 93 -2.06 11.18 4.88
CA ALA A 93 -1.81 10.37 6.08
C ALA A 93 -2.26 8.90 5.93
N ARG A 94 -3.29 8.65 5.12
CA ARG A 94 -3.76 7.32 4.72
C ARG A 94 -2.86 6.67 3.67
N GLY A 95 -1.90 7.40 3.10
CA GLY A 95 -0.88 6.87 2.21
C GLY A 95 -1.21 6.94 0.73
N TYR A 96 -2.24 7.69 0.34
CA TYR A 96 -2.48 7.98 -1.08
C TYR A 96 -1.34 8.86 -1.60
N ASP A 97 -0.94 8.64 -2.85
CA ASP A 97 0.07 9.47 -3.49
C ASP A 97 -0.46 10.85 -3.89
N GLU A 98 0.45 11.73 -4.26
CA GLU A 98 0.15 13.12 -4.58
C GLU A 98 -0.82 13.26 -5.76
N ASP A 99 -0.71 12.40 -6.77
CA ASP A 99 -1.60 12.40 -7.94
C ASP A 99 -3.03 12.03 -7.55
N CYS A 100 -3.20 10.99 -6.73
CA CYS A 100 -4.49 10.59 -6.19
C CYS A 100 -5.09 11.68 -5.31
N VAL A 101 -4.29 12.29 -4.42
CA VAL A 101 -4.78 13.38 -3.55
C VAL A 101 -5.22 14.55 -4.40
N ARG A 102 -4.39 15.01 -5.34
CA ARG A 102 -4.69 16.13 -6.23
C ARG A 102 -5.99 15.90 -7.00
N SER A 103 -6.14 14.75 -7.64
CA SER A 103 -7.33 14.41 -8.41
C SER A 103 -8.61 14.46 -7.56
N VAL A 104 -8.57 13.93 -6.34
CA VAL A 104 -9.73 13.98 -5.43
C VAL A 104 -10.00 15.41 -4.98
N MET A 105 -8.97 16.20 -4.67
CA MET A 105 -9.16 17.57 -4.21
C MET A 105 -9.73 18.48 -5.31
N GLU A 106 -9.27 18.37 -6.56
CA GLU A 106 -9.81 19.10 -7.72
C GLU A 106 -11.30 18.79 -7.96
N GLU A 107 -11.70 17.53 -7.75
CA GLU A 107 -13.12 17.12 -7.84
C GLU A 107 -13.99 17.70 -6.72
N LEU A 108 -13.44 17.89 -5.52
CA LEU A 108 -14.19 18.49 -4.42
C LEU A 108 -14.29 20.01 -4.55
N GLU A 109 -13.28 20.66 -5.13
CA GLU A 109 -13.25 22.12 -5.36
C GLU A 109 -14.17 22.57 -6.50
N SER A 110 -14.43 21.69 -7.46
CA SER A 110 -15.28 21.97 -8.62
C SER A 110 -16.79 21.76 -8.37
N ARG A 111 -17.18 21.44 -7.14
CA ARG A 111 -18.57 21.25 -6.70
C ARG A 111 -19.13 22.48 -6.01
#